data_AF-A0AAW0MR27-F1
#
_entry.id   AF-A0AAW0MR27-F1
#
_cell.length_a   1.000
_cell.length_b   1.000
_cell.length_c   1.000
_cell.angle_alpha   90.00
_cell.angle_beta   90.00
_cell.angle_gamma   90.00
#
_symmetry.space_group_name_H-M   'P 1'
#
loop_
_entity.id
_entity.type
_entity.pdbx_description
1 polymer ?
#
loop_
_entity_poly.entity_id
_entity_poly.type
_entity_poly.pdbx_seq_one_letter_code
_entity_poly.pdbx_strand_id
1 'polypeptide(L)'
;MQELRPATTVMNSNLTKVQTSALCQELGGGVKLTLLFKASIHGFTGAAFHQRCDTRGPSVSVGYNRSGYVFGGYTTAPFCQSGQYVSDPKAFLFTFKGDKLLKYLPINNAYAVRMTPNSGPYFGKNLVLMNGDAAVTYSNPGSCYISLQKKCTK
;
A
#
# COMPACT_ATOMS: atom_id res chain seq x y z
N MET A 1 -36.22 -24.69 10.47
CA MET A 1 -35.55 -23.38 10.35
C MET A 1 -34.27 -23.59 9.57
N GLN A 2 -34.15 -22.97 8.40
CA GLN A 2 -32.95 -23.12 7.57
C GLN A 2 -31.90 -22.13 8.07
N GLU A 3 -30.82 -22.65 8.66
CA GLU A 3 -29.64 -21.86 9.02
C GLU A 3 -29.11 -21.16 7.75
N LEU A 4 -29.23 -19.84 7.69
CA LEU A 4 -28.54 -19.04 6.68
C LEU A 4 -27.04 -19.21 6.94
N ARG A 5 -26.36 -19.97 6.07
CA ARG A 5 -24.90 -20.00 6.04
C ARG A 5 -24.42 -18.55 5.84
N PRO A 6 -23.57 -18.00 6.74
CA PRO A 6 -23.01 -16.67 6.50
C PRO A 6 -22.24 -16.71 5.19
N ALA A 7 -22.55 -15.77 4.29
CA ALA A 7 -21.81 -15.61 3.04
C ALA A 7 -20.33 -15.48 3.39
N THR A 8 -19.53 -16.48 3.03
CA THR A 8 -18.07 -16.41 3.14
C THR A 8 -17.63 -15.23 2.28
N THR A 9 -17.38 -14.08 2.92
CA THR A 9 -16.91 -12.90 2.21
C THR A 9 -15.53 -13.24 1.67
N VAL A 10 -15.45 -13.47 0.36
CA VAL A 10 -14.19 -13.85 -0.27
C VAL A 10 -13.25 -12.65 -0.19
N MET A 11 -12.17 -12.82 0.58
CA MET A 11 -11.10 -11.83 0.79
C MET A 11 -10.22 -11.71 -0.46
N ASN A 12 -10.76 -11.11 -1.53
CA ASN A 12 -10.04 -10.88 -2.77
C ASN A 12 -9.55 -9.43 -2.90
N SER A 13 -8.41 -9.27 -3.55
CA SER A 13 -7.95 -7.97 -4.06
C SER A 13 -8.85 -7.50 -5.21
N ASN A 14 -8.97 -6.18 -5.39
CA ASN A 14 -9.66 -5.60 -6.56
C ASN A 14 -8.68 -5.31 -7.70
N LEU A 15 -7.39 -5.66 -7.56
CA LEU A 15 -6.43 -5.61 -8.66
C LEU A 15 -6.85 -6.55 -9.79
N THR A 16 -6.70 -6.11 -11.03
CA THR A 16 -6.83 -7.00 -12.19
C THR A 16 -5.67 -8.00 -12.22
N LYS A 17 -5.81 -9.06 -13.04
CA LYS A 17 -4.71 -10.01 -13.28
C LYS A 17 -3.48 -9.30 -13.87
N VAL A 18 -3.70 -8.33 -14.76
CA VAL A 18 -2.62 -7.54 -15.39
C VAL A 18 -1.91 -6.67 -14.36
N GLN A 19 -2.65 -5.95 -13.53
CA GLN A 19 -2.07 -5.12 -12.46
C GLN A 19 -1.32 -5.98 -11.42
N THR A 20 -1.88 -7.13 -11.06
CA THR A 20 -1.23 -8.09 -10.16
C THR A 20 0.08 -8.60 -10.77
N SER A 21 0.07 -8.99 -12.04
CA SER A 21 1.27 -9.44 -12.75
C SER A 21 2.32 -8.34 -12.85
N ALA A 22 1.92 -7.10 -13.16
CA ALA A 22 2.84 -5.97 -13.24
C ALA A 22 3.55 -5.71 -11.91
N LEU A 23 2.82 -5.75 -10.79
CA LEU A 23 3.41 -5.65 -9.45
C LEU A 23 4.35 -6.84 -9.18
N CYS A 24 3.92 -8.08 -9.42
CA CYS A 24 4.78 -9.25 -9.18
C CYS A 24 6.08 -9.23 -10.02
N GLN A 25 6.02 -8.75 -11.26
CA GLN A 25 7.20 -8.58 -12.12
C GLN A 25 8.14 -7.52 -11.56
N GLU A 26 7.60 -6.38 -11.14
CA GLU A 26 8.37 -5.30 -10.51
C GLU A 26 9.08 -5.77 -9.22
N LEU A 27 8.47 -6.70 -8.49
CA LEU A 27 9.03 -7.28 -7.27
C LEU A 27 10.05 -8.41 -7.52
N GLY A 28 10.51 -8.60 -8.76
CA GLY A 28 11.55 -9.56 -9.12
C GLY A 28 11.05 -10.83 -9.84
N GLY A 29 9.74 -10.93 -10.13
CA GLY A 29 9.16 -12.11 -10.77
C GLY A 29 9.05 -13.31 -9.81
N GLY A 30 8.14 -14.24 -10.09
CA GLY A 30 7.93 -15.43 -9.24
C GLY A 30 7.32 -15.14 -7.86
N VAL A 31 6.92 -13.91 -7.58
CA VAL A 31 6.26 -13.51 -6.33
C VAL A 31 4.77 -13.83 -6.36
N LYS A 32 4.25 -14.40 -5.27
CA LYS A 32 2.81 -14.58 -5.02
C LYS A 32 2.35 -13.66 -3.90
N LEU A 33 1.44 -12.73 -4.23
CA LEU A 33 0.81 -11.87 -3.22
C LEU A 33 -0.26 -12.63 -2.44
N THR A 34 -0.26 -12.45 -1.12
CA THR A 34 -1.30 -12.97 -0.22
C THR A 34 -1.97 -11.79 0.49
N LEU A 35 -3.30 -11.72 0.45
CA LEU A 35 -4.03 -10.61 1.07
C LEU A 35 -4.12 -10.80 2.59
N LEU A 36 -3.47 -9.92 3.35
CA LEU A 36 -3.47 -9.96 4.81
C LEU A 36 -4.58 -9.09 5.42
N PHE A 37 -4.89 -7.97 4.77
CA PHE A 37 -5.81 -6.96 5.28
C PHE A 37 -6.63 -6.32 4.16
N LYS A 38 -7.93 -6.14 4.39
CA LYS A 38 -8.83 -5.36 3.54
C LYS A 38 -9.70 -4.49 4.44
N ALA A 39 -9.51 -3.17 4.39
CA ALA A 39 -10.19 -2.24 5.30
C ALA A 39 -11.72 -2.32 5.23
N SER A 40 -12.28 -2.60 4.05
CA SER A 40 -13.73 -2.78 3.87
C SER A 40 -14.30 -4.02 4.57
N ILE A 41 -13.46 -4.95 5.03
CA ILE A 41 -13.86 -6.17 5.74
C ILE A 41 -13.41 -6.13 7.20
N HIS A 42 -12.19 -5.65 7.45
CA HIS A 42 -11.59 -5.63 8.78
C HIS A 42 -11.80 -4.31 9.55
N GLY A 43 -12.36 -3.30 8.90
CA GLY A 43 -12.51 -1.96 9.46
C GLY A 43 -11.34 -1.05 9.10
N PHE A 44 -11.60 0.26 9.21
CA PHE A 44 -10.63 1.32 8.90
C PHE A 44 -9.90 1.81 10.15
N THR A 45 -9.44 0.88 11.00
CA THR A 45 -8.71 1.21 12.25
C THR A 45 -7.25 0.75 12.19
N GLY A 46 -6.35 1.55 12.76
CA GLY A 46 -4.93 1.19 12.88
C GLY A 46 -4.76 -0.12 13.62
N ALA A 47 -5.51 -0.33 14.70
CA ALA A 47 -5.52 -1.58 15.46
C ALA A 47 -5.83 -2.82 14.58
N ALA A 48 -6.85 -2.76 13.72
CA ALA A 48 -7.19 -3.87 12.83
C ALA A 48 -6.12 -4.14 11.77
N PHE A 49 -5.47 -3.08 11.28
CA PHE A 49 -4.34 -3.20 10.37
C PHE A 49 -3.13 -3.85 11.07
N HIS A 50 -2.68 -3.29 12.19
CA HIS A 50 -1.51 -3.74 12.92
C HIS A 50 -1.64 -5.18 13.44
N GLN A 51 -2.83 -5.57 13.91
CA GLN A 51 -3.12 -6.97 14.30
C GLN A 51 -2.83 -7.98 13.17
N ARG A 52 -2.95 -7.56 11.91
CA ARG A 52 -2.85 -8.45 10.74
C ARG A 52 -1.56 -8.31 9.94
N CYS A 53 -0.93 -7.14 10.00
CA CYS A 53 0.16 -6.77 9.11
C CYS A 53 1.50 -6.56 9.84
N ASP A 54 1.51 -6.28 11.14
CA ASP A 54 2.78 -6.06 11.84
C ASP A 54 3.68 -7.28 11.78
N THR A 55 5.00 -7.04 11.74
CA THR A 55 6.06 -8.07 11.60
C THR A 55 6.02 -8.88 10.30
N ARG A 56 5.05 -8.64 9.42
CA ARG A 56 4.94 -9.29 8.11
C ARG A 56 5.53 -8.38 7.04
N GLY A 57 6.29 -8.95 6.10
CA GLY A 57 6.88 -8.20 5.00
C GLY A 57 7.75 -9.07 4.11
N PRO A 58 8.16 -8.59 2.93
CA PRO A 58 7.79 -7.30 2.30
C PRO A 58 6.29 -7.15 2.02
N SER A 59 5.80 -5.92 1.87
CA SER A 59 4.36 -5.65 1.73
C SER A 59 4.04 -4.71 0.56
N VAL A 60 2.92 -5.00 -0.11
CA VAL A 60 2.27 -4.10 -1.08
C VAL A 60 0.95 -3.65 -0.47
N SER A 61 0.76 -2.34 -0.41
CA SER A 61 -0.46 -1.71 0.09
C SER A 61 -1.18 -1.02 -1.06
N VAL A 62 -2.48 -1.28 -1.22
CA VAL A 62 -3.27 -0.80 -2.37
C VAL A 62 -4.51 -0.05 -1.91
N GLY A 63 -4.65 1.19 -2.38
CA GLY A 63 -5.85 2.01 -2.29
C GLY A 63 -6.63 2.02 -3.60
N TYR A 64 -7.95 2.12 -3.48
CA TYR A 64 -8.90 2.25 -4.59
C TYR A 64 -9.80 3.44 -4.31
N ASN A 65 -10.09 4.26 -5.32
CA ASN A 65 -11.09 5.32 -5.20
C ASN A 65 -12.31 5.05 -6.09
N ARG A 66 -13.38 5.83 -5.87
CA ARG A 66 -14.66 5.69 -6.60
C ARG A 66 -14.52 5.92 -8.10
N SER A 67 -13.51 6.69 -8.52
CA SER A 67 -13.22 6.97 -9.94
C SER A 67 -12.38 5.88 -10.62
N GLY A 68 -12.09 4.76 -9.92
CA GLY A 68 -11.37 3.61 -10.48
C GLY A 68 -9.84 3.74 -10.47
N TYR A 69 -9.29 4.75 -9.79
CA TYR A 69 -7.84 4.85 -9.63
C TYR A 69 -7.34 3.80 -8.65
N VAL A 70 -6.22 3.17 -9.02
CA VAL A 70 -5.48 2.20 -8.21
C VAL A 70 -4.12 2.77 -7.92
N PHE A 71 -3.80 2.94 -6.64
CA PHE A 71 -2.56 3.55 -6.18
C PHE A 71 -2.10 2.88 -4.88
N GLY A 72 -0.85 3.11 -4.49
CA GLY A 72 -0.34 2.44 -3.32
C GLY A 72 1.14 2.61 -3.11
N GLY A 73 1.69 1.76 -2.24
CA GLY A 73 3.11 1.72 -1.97
C GLY A 73 3.59 0.31 -1.66
N TYR A 74 4.88 0.11 -1.89
CA TYR A 74 5.63 -1.08 -1.53
C TYR A 74 6.72 -0.72 -0.52
N THR A 75 6.95 -1.62 0.43
CA THR A 75 8.11 -1.55 1.33
C THR A 75 8.63 -2.95 1.67
N THR A 76 9.94 -3.06 1.83
CA THR A 76 10.61 -4.24 2.40
C THR A 76 10.57 -4.26 3.92
N ALA A 77 10.38 -3.10 4.57
CA ALA A 77 10.30 -3.01 6.01
C ALA A 77 8.97 -3.61 6.51
N PRO A 78 8.99 -4.52 7.49
CA PRO A 78 7.76 -4.95 8.15
C PRO A 78 7.16 -3.77 8.93
N PHE A 79 5.84 -3.66 8.91
CA PHE A 79 5.15 -2.65 9.71
C PHE A 79 5.32 -2.95 11.21
N CYS A 80 5.37 -1.86 11.99
CA CYS A 80 5.33 -1.88 13.44
C CYS A 80 4.71 -0.56 13.95
N GLN A 81 4.71 -0.39 15.27
CA GLN A 81 4.04 0.72 15.96
C GLN A 81 5.04 1.62 16.71
N SER A 82 6.28 1.73 16.22
CA SER A 82 7.37 2.46 16.92
C SER A 82 7.21 3.98 16.96
N GLY A 83 6.31 4.55 16.15
CA GLY A 83 6.19 5.99 15.93
C GLY A 83 7.28 6.59 15.03
N GLN A 84 8.30 5.80 14.66
CA GLN A 84 9.49 6.27 13.96
C GLN A 84 9.37 6.16 12.43
N TYR A 85 10.22 6.91 11.74
CA TYR A 85 10.49 6.65 10.33
C TYR A 85 11.43 5.46 10.19
N VAL A 86 11.25 4.70 9.12
CA VAL A 86 12.10 3.57 8.76
C VAL A 86 12.71 3.82 7.40
N SER A 87 14.01 3.56 7.33
CA SER A 87 14.76 3.63 6.08
C SER A 87 14.44 2.44 5.20
N ASP A 88 14.10 2.68 3.94
CA ASP A 88 13.91 1.60 2.97
C ASP A 88 14.27 2.06 1.54
N PRO A 89 15.47 1.72 1.05
CA PRO A 89 15.92 2.10 -0.29
C PRO A 89 15.20 1.36 -1.42
N LYS A 90 14.43 0.31 -1.10
CA LYS A 90 13.63 -0.46 -2.06
C LYS A 90 12.16 -0.06 -2.03
N ALA A 91 11.76 0.83 -1.13
CA ALA A 91 10.39 1.34 -1.11
C ALA A 91 10.07 2.13 -2.38
N PHE A 92 8.82 2.09 -2.79
CA PHE A 92 8.31 2.94 -3.86
C PHE A 92 6.81 3.16 -3.69
N LEU A 93 6.34 4.32 -4.12
CA LEU A 93 4.91 4.54 -4.38
C LEU A 93 4.59 4.16 -5.82
N PHE A 94 3.33 3.81 -6.07
CA PHE A 94 2.87 3.54 -7.41
C PHE A 94 1.44 4.04 -7.67
N THR A 95 1.13 4.20 -8.94
CA THR A 95 -0.22 4.32 -9.46
C THR A 95 -0.34 3.57 -10.79
N PHE A 96 -1.55 3.17 -11.14
CA PHE A 96 -1.85 2.60 -12.45
C PHE A 96 -2.53 3.65 -13.36
N LYS A 97 -2.01 3.81 -14.57
CA LYS A 97 -2.70 4.52 -15.67
C LYS A 97 -3.12 3.49 -16.71
N GLY A 98 -4.39 3.07 -16.63
CA GLY A 98 -4.82 1.82 -17.28
C GLY A 98 -4.10 0.64 -16.64
N ASP A 99 -3.43 -0.18 -17.44
CA ASP A 99 -2.62 -1.31 -16.97
C ASP A 99 -1.13 -0.96 -16.76
N LYS A 100 -0.72 0.27 -17.07
CA LYS A 100 0.67 0.70 -16.92
C LYS A 100 0.96 1.09 -15.47
N LEU A 101 1.89 0.36 -14.85
CA LEU A 101 2.46 0.69 -13.54
C LEU A 101 3.40 1.90 -13.65
N LEU A 102 3.13 2.95 -12.87
CA LEU A 102 4.00 4.11 -12.74
C LEU A 102 4.56 4.15 -11.32
N LYS A 103 5.88 4.31 -11.18
CA LYS A 103 6.57 4.31 -9.89
C LYS A 103 7.13 5.68 -9.51
N TYR A 104 7.18 5.90 -8.20
CA TYR A 104 7.80 7.06 -7.58
C TYR A 104 8.72 6.54 -6.48
N LEU A 105 9.97 7.00 -6.47
CA LEU A 105 10.96 6.57 -5.48
C LEU A 105 11.09 7.59 -4.35
N PRO A 106 11.47 7.17 -3.14
CA PRO A 106 11.81 8.09 -2.06
C PRO A 106 12.92 9.05 -2.50
N ILE A 107 12.79 10.33 -2.17
CA ILE A 107 13.84 11.34 -2.30
C ILE A 107 14.91 11.10 -1.23
N ASN A 108 14.47 10.76 -0.02
CA ASN A 108 15.34 10.37 1.08
C ASN A 108 14.81 9.06 1.68
N ASN A 109 15.62 8.00 1.53
CA ASN A 109 15.26 6.67 1.97
C ASN A 109 15.00 6.60 3.48
N ALA A 110 15.65 7.44 4.31
CA ALA A 110 15.47 7.46 5.76
C ALA A 110 14.03 7.79 6.21
N TYR A 111 13.24 8.39 5.32
CA TYR A 111 11.84 8.74 5.54
C TYR A 111 10.91 7.94 4.61
N ALA A 112 11.25 6.70 4.24
CA ALA A 112 10.47 5.93 3.29
C ALA A 112 9.09 5.52 3.85
N VAL A 113 9.04 5.09 5.11
CA VAL A 113 7.82 4.60 5.78
C VAL A 113 7.74 5.18 7.20
N ARG A 114 6.54 5.51 7.67
CA ARG A 114 6.30 5.97 9.05
C ARG A 114 5.49 4.94 9.82
N MET A 115 5.99 4.50 10.97
CA MET A 115 5.38 3.44 11.78
C MET A 115 4.36 4.01 12.77
N THR A 116 3.12 4.23 12.31
CA THR A 116 2.11 5.01 13.06
C THR A 116 1.00 4.11 13.63
N PRO A 117 0.80 4.03 14.96
CA PRO A 117 -0.14 3.06 15.57
C PRO A 117 -1.63 3.22 15.21
N ASN A 118 -2.07 4.44 14.90
CA ASN A 118 -3.47 4.77 14.59
C ASN A 118 -3.72 4.97 13.09
N SER A 119 -2.82 4.45 12.25
CA SER A 119 -2.91 4.55 10.80
C SER A 119 -2.69 3.19 10.16
N GLY A 120 -3.04 3.09 8.88
CA GLY A 120 -2.61 1.99 8.03
C GLY A 120 -1.22 2.27 7.45
N PRO A 121 -0.95 1.75 6.25
CA PRO A 121 0.28 2.02 5.52
C PRO A 121 0.52 3.52 5.35
N TYR A 122 1.67 4.00 5.84
CA TYR A 122 2.10 5.40 5.79
C TYR A 122 3.48 5.48 5.13
N PHE A 123 3.50 5.97 3.89
CA PHE A 123 4.71 6.11 3.08
C PHE A 123 5.20 7.56 3.09
N GLY A 124 6.35 7.77 3.75
CA GLY A 124 6.99 9.07 3.96
C GLY A 124 6.05 10.11 4.53
N LYS A 125 5.91 11.26 3.87
CA LYS A 125 4.86 12.26 4.13
C LYS A 125 3.87 12.37 2.96
N ASN A 126 3.90 11.41 2.04
CA ASN A 126 3.24 11.51 0.74
C ASN A 126 1.95 10.74 0.65
N LEU A 127 1.84 9.57 1.28
CA LEU A 127 0.67 8.73 1.16
C LEU A 127 0.35 8.03 2.48
N VAL A 128 -0.86 8.24 2.97
CA VAL A 128 -1.44 7.49 4.08
C VAL A 128 -2.74 6.89 3.58
N LEU A 129 -2.86 5.56 3.57
CA LEU A 129 -4.07 4.91 3.01
C LEU A 129 -5.26 4.92 3.98
N MET A 130 -4.99 5.06 5.28
CA MET A 130 -5.97 5.08 6.37
C MET A 130 -5.36 5.81 7.56
N ASN A 131 -6.05 6.77 8.16
CA ASN A 131 -5.45 7.65 9.18
C ASN A 131 -6.43 7.99 10.31
N GLY A 132 -5.91 8.02 11.54
CA GLY A 132 -6.68 8.43 12.71
C GLY A 132 -7.89 7.53 12.97
N ASP A 133 -7.71 6.22 12.78
CA ASP A 133 -8.77 5.21 12.90
C ASP A 133 -10.02 5.48 12.03
N ALA A 134 -9.80 6.13 10.88
CA ALA A 134 -10.85 6.47 9.93
C ALA A 134 -10.46 6.13 8.48
N ALA A 135 -11.49 6.05 7.63
CA ALA A 135 -11.36 5.88 6.18
C ALA A 135 -10.87 7.17 5.47
N VAL A 136 -9.82 7.79 6.03
CA VAL A 136 -9.22 9.03 5.53
C VAL A 136 -7.88 8.71 4.90
N THR A 137 -7.74 9.07 3.63
CA THR A 137 -6.49 8.99 2.88
C THR A 137 -5.86 10.37 2.77
N TYR A 138 -4.55 10.47 3.00
CA TYR A 138 -3.78 11.69 2.77
C TYR A 138 -2.84 11.48 1.59
N SER A 139 -2.78 12.48 0.70
CA SER A 139 -1.82 12.49 -0.41
C SER A 139 -1.14 13.85 -0.52
N ASN A 140 0.18 13.88 -0.52
CA ASN A 140 1.00 15.07 -0.74
C ASN A 140 2.09 14.77 -1.78
N PRO A 141 1.75 14.75 -3.09
CA PRO A 141 2.69 14.38 -4.14
C PRO A 141 3.90 15.33 -4.19
N GLY A 142 5.10 14.79 -4.47
CA GLY A 142 6.32 15.58 -4.62
C GLY A 142 7.08 15.91 -3.34
N SER A 143 6.53 15.65 -2.14
CA SER A 143 7.22 15.96 -0.87
C SER A 143 8.42 15.06 -0.55
N CYS A 144 8.21 13.74 -0.49
CA CYS A 144 9.25 12.74 -0.19
C CYS A 144 9.38 11.68 -1.29
N TYR A 145 8.53 11.68 -2.32
CA TYR A 145 8.60 10.74 -3.45
C TYR A 145 8.56 11.49 -4.78
N ILE A 146 9.42 11.12 -5.73
CA ILE A 146 9.52 11.72 -7.06
C ILE A 146 9.35 10.69 -8.17
N SER A 147 8.74 11.10 -9.29
CA SER A 147 8.55 10.23 -10.44
C SER A 147 9.86 9.91 -11.14
N LEU A 148 10.04 8.65 -11.55
CA LEU A 148 11.15 8.24 -12.41
C LEU A 148 10.94 8.57 -13.90
N GLN A 149 10.11 9.56 -14.25
CA GLN A 149 10.09 10.00 -15.64
C GLN A 149 11.49 10.55 -15.95
N LYS A 150 12.28 9.75 -16.68
CA LYS A 150 13.60 10.15 -17.17
C LYS A 150 13.42 11.55 -17.76
N LYS A 151 14.06 12.57 -17.17
CA LYS A 151 14.28 13.82 -17.89
C LYS A 151 15.04 13.40 -19.13
N CYS A 152 14.36 13.39 -20.28
CA CYS A 152 15.04 13.51 -21.55
C CYS A 152 15.64 14.92 -21.52
N THR A 153 16.86 15.05 -21.01
CA THR A 153 17.71 16.19 -21.31
C THR A 153 17.91 16.15 -22.83
N LYS A 154 17.29 17.12 -23.51
CA LYS A 154 17.61 17.42 -24.90
C LYS A 154 19.06 17.90 -24.99
#